data_AF-A0A355PC22-F1
#
_entry.id   AF-A0A355PC22-F1
#
_cell.length_a   1.000
_cell.length_b   1.000
_cell.length_c   1.000
_cell.angle_alpha   90.00
_cell.angle_beta   90.00
_cell.angle_gamma   90.00
#
_symmetry.space_group_name_H-M   'P 1'
#
loop_
_entity.id
_entity.type
_entity.pdbx_description
1 polymer ?
#
loop_
_entity_poly.entity_id
_entity_poly.type
_entity_poly.pdbx_seq_one_letter_code
_entity_poly.pdbx_strand_id
1 'polypeptide(L)'
;NVDMKSQDNYFVGFPAAWNIAAAYFYILDLPPLLTFGAILVLAVLTVTKMKFLHPFRVRLFMPLNIAVTLLWCVCATSLILSNPDHAAWALWGLGLTSAYFAGMCLWRTAQEWFGGQMVR
;
A
#
# COMPACT_ATOMS: atom_id res chain seq x y z
N ASN A 1 -29.20 15.72 -4.08
CA ASN A 1 -28.01 15.85 -3.20
C ASN A 1 -27.61 14.47 -2.64
N VAL A 2 -27.46 13.45 -3.48
CA VAL A 2 -27.28 12.04 -3.04
C VAL A 2 -26.00 11.39 -3.57
N ASP A 3 -25.09 12.16 -4.17
CA ASP A 3 -23.97 11.60 -4.95
C ASP A 3 -22.61 12.14 -4.49
N MET A 4 -22.32 12.01 -3.18
CA MET A 4 -21.11 12.61 -2.60
C MET A 4 -20.43 11.74 -1.54
N LYS A 5 -20.45 10.42 -1.74
CA LYS A 5 -19.50 9.50 -1.10
C LYS A 5 -19.01 8.55 -2.17
N SER A 6 -17.70 8.48 -2.39
CA SER A 6 -17.15 7.37 -3.18
C SER A 6 -17.59 6.06 -2.52
N GLN A 7 -18.39 5.26 -3.22
CA GLN A 7 -19.08 4.08 -2.69
C GLN A 7 -18.14 2.97 -2.19
N ASP A 8 -16.84 3.06 -2.50
CA ASP A 8 -15.92 1.94 -2.37
C ASP A 8 -15.02 1.97 -1.11
N ASN A 9 -15.07 3.01 -0.29
CA ASN A 9 -14.20 3.17 0.90
C ASN A 9 -12.67 3.09 0.66
N TYR A 10 -12.21 3.29 -0.59
CA TYR A 10 -10.78 3.43 -0.91
C TYR A 10 -10.32 4.88 -0.68
N PHE A 11 -9.06 5.07 -0.32
CA PHE A 11 -8.46 6.40 -0.28
C PHE A 11 -8.22 6.92 -1.70
N VAL A 12 -8.45 8.22 -1.92
CA VAL A 12 -8.15 8.91 -3.18
C VAL A 12 -6.87 9.72 -2.96
N GLY A 13 -5.83 9.40 -3.72
CA GLY A 13 -4.47 9.90 -3.49
C GLY A 13 -3.72 9.05 -2.46
N PHE A 14 -2.39 9.18 -2.43
CA PHE A 14 -1.56 8.49 -1.44
C PHE A 14 -2.05 8.85 -0.03
N PRO A 15 -2.45 7.85 0.79
CA PRO A 15 -2.92 8.11 2.13
C PRO A 15 -1.78 8.69 2.96
N ALA A 16 -2.09 9.35 4.07
CA ALA A 16 -1.09 9.83 5.04
C ALA A 16 -0.40 8.68 5.82
N ALA A 17 -0.07 7.58 5.14
CA ALA A 17 0.59 6.38 5.65
C ALA A 17 2.13 6.52 5.63
N TRP A 18 2.63 7.71 5.99
CA TRP A 18 4.07 8.03 5.98
C TRP A 18 4.88 7.14 6.92
N ASN A 19 4.27 6.63 8.00
CA ASN A 19 4.93 5.70 8.92
C ASN A 19 5.27 4.35 8.25
N ILE A 20 4.43 3.89 7.32
CA ILE A 20 4.71 2.67 6.55
C ILE A 20 5.90 2.94 5.62
N ALA A 21 5.90 4.08 4.92
CA ALA A 21 7.02 4.47 4.06
C ALA A 21 8.34 4.61 4.83
N ALA A 22 8.31 5.23 6.01
CA ALA A 22 9.47 5.35 6.89
C ALA A 22 10.00 3.98 7.34
N ALA A 23 9.11 3.03 7.66
CA ALA A 23 9.51 1.66 7.98
C ALA A 23 10.24 0.97 6.81
N TYR A 24 9.78 1.18 5.56
CA TYR A 24 10.49 0.67 4.38
C TYR A 24 11.87 1.32 4.20
N PHE A 25 11.96 2.64 4.36
CA PHE A 25 13.25 3.33 4.25
C PHE A 25 14.25 2.85 5.30
N TYR A 26 13.78 2.56 6.51
CA TYR A 26 14.60 2.01 7.59
C TYR A 26 15.02 0.56 7.31
N ILE A 27 14.09 -0.31 6.89
CA ILE A 27 14.36 -1.74 6.65
C ILE A 27 15.27 -1.95 5.43
N LEU A 28 15.05 -1.20 4.35
CA LEU A 28 15.78 -1.37 3.10
C LEU A 28 17.10 -0.59 3.05
N ASP A 29 17.36 0.27 4.05
CA ASP A 29 18.55 1.13 4.16
C ASP A 29 18.94 1.77 2.81
N LEU A 30 17.96 2.41 2.17
CA LEU A 30 18.12 2.92 0.81
C LEU A 30 19.08 4.12 0.77
N PRO A 31 19.91 4.24 -0.29
CA PRO A 31 20.76 5.41 -0.49
C PRO A 31 19.98 6.73 -0.42
N PRO A 32 20.58 7.82 0.12
CA PRO A 32 19.87 9.08 0.35
C PRO A 32 19.15 9.66 -0.88
N LEU A 33 19.76 9.51 -2.06
CA LEU A 33 19.20 10.01 -3.32
C LEU A 33 17.94 9.24 -3.74
N LEU A 34 17.92 7.92 -3.53
CA LEU A 34 16.76 7.07 -3.82
C LEU A 34 15.62 7.35 -2.84
N THR A 35 15.93 7.48 -1.55
CA THR A 35 14.96 7.84 -0.51
C THR A 35 14.32 9.20 -0.80
N PHE A 36 15.11 10.20 -1.18
CA PHE A 36 14.60 11.52 -1.57
C PHE A 36 13.68 11.45 -2.79
N GLY A 37 14.08 10.73 -3.84
CA GLY A 37 13.25 10.49 -5.03
C GLY A 37 11.93 9.80 -4.68
N ALA A 38 11.97 8.77 -3.83
CA ALA A 38 10.77 8.06 -3.37
C ALA A 38 9.83 8.98 -2.59
N ILE A 39 10.35 9.83 -1.70
CA ILE A 39 9.55 10.81 -0.95
C ILE A 39 8.85 11.78 -1.91
N LEU A 40 9.55 12.31 -2.91
CA LEU A 40 8.95 13.20 -3.91
C LEU A 40 7.83 12.51 -4.69
N VAL A 41 8.03 11.25 -5.11
CA VAL A 41 7.01 10.47 -5.81
C VAL A 41 5.78 10.24 -4.92
N LEU A 42 5.98 9.82 -3.66
CA LEU A 42 4.90 9.65 -2.69
C LEU A 42 4.15 10.97 -2.44
N ALA A 43 4.87 12.09 -2.33
CA ALA A 43 4.28 13.42 -2.17
C ALA A 43 3.42 13.80 -3.39
N VAL A 44 3.90 13.59 -4.62
CA VAL A 44 3.10 13.85 -5.83
C VAL A 44 1.86 12.95 -5.86
N LEU A 45 2.00 11.66 -5.49
CA LEU A 45 0.89 10.71 -5.42
C LEU A 45 -0.21 11.15 -4.44
N THR A 46 0.09 11.93 -3.39
CA THR A 46 -0.94 12.48 -2.48
C THR A 46 -1.95 13.37 -3.20
N VAL A 47 -1.53 14.07 -4.25
CA VAL A 47 -2.36 15.00 -5.03
C VAL A 47 -3.07 14.28 -6.19
N THR A 48 -2.69 13.04 -6.50
CA THR A 48 -3.30 12.27 -7.59
C THR A 48 -4.67 11.68 -7.22
N LYS A 49 -5.43 11.24 -8.22
CA LYS A 49 -6.71 10.53 -8.03
C LYS A 49 -6.55 9.01 -7.88
N MET A 50 -5.33 8.51 -7.66
CA MET A 50 -5.06 7.07 -7.57
C MET A 50 -5.76 6.46 -6.34
N LYS A 51 -6.34 5.26 -6.48
CA LYS A 51 -7.05 4.60 -5.39
C LYS A 51 -6.10 3.75 -4.56
N PHE A 52 -6.02 4.03 -3.27
CA PHE A 52 -5.25 3.23 -2.32
C PHE A 52 -6.16 2.38 -1.44
N LEU A 53 -5.79 1.11 -1.28
CA LEU A 53 -6.55 0.12 -0.54
C LEU A 53 -6.51 0.43 0.97
N HIS A 54 -7.68 0.52 1.59
CA HIS A 54 -7.80 0.62 3.04
C HIS A 54 -8.17 -0.76 3.63
N PRO A 55 -7.25 -1.44 4.35
CA PRO A 55 -7.44 -2.84 4.73
C PRO A 55 -8.68 -3.09 5.60
N PHE A 56 -9.03 -2.15 6.46
CA PHE A 56 -10.19 -2.23 7.36
C PHE A 56 -11.52 -1.68 6.82
N ARG A 57 -11.53 -1.03 5.65
CA ARG A 57 -12.73 -0.30 5.15
C ARG A 57 -13.19 -0.79 3.79
N VAL A 58 -12.30 -1.41 3.02
CA VAL A 58 -12.65 -2.05 1.76
C VAL A 58 -13.37 -3.36 2.06
N ARG A 59 -14.67 -3.43 1.75
CA ARG A 59 -15.51 -4.62 1.96
C ARG A 59 -15.11 -5.80 1.04
N LEU A 60 -14.58 -5.49 -0.14
CA LEU A 60 -14.11 -6.50 -1.09
C LEU A 60 -12.84 -7.18 -0.56
N PHE A 61 -12.91 -8.48 -0.29
CA PHE A 61 -11.81 -9.27 0.29
C PHE A 61 -11.27 -8.75 1.64
N MET A 62 -12.10 -8.06 2.42
CA MET A 62 -11.74 -7.49 3.73
C MET A 62 -10.96 -8.44 4.66
N PRO A 63 -11.42 -9.69 4.93
CA PRO A 63 -10.67 -10.59 5.81
C PRO A 63 -9.29 -10.96 5.26
N LEU A 64 -9.15 -11.09 3.94
CA LEU A 64 -7.87 -11.38 3.30
C LEU A 64 -6.93 -10.17 3.36
N ASN A 65 -7.43 -8.95 3.10
CA ASN A 65 -6.65 -7.72 3.23
C ASN A 65 -6.12 -7.53 4.66
N ILE A 66 -6.94 -7.83 5.67
CA ILE A 66 -6.53 -7.81 7.07
C ILE A 66 -5.46 -8.86 7.34
N ALA A 67 -5.65 -10.11 6.87
CA ALA A 67 -4.67 -11.17 7.04
C ALA A 67 -3.31 -10.82 6.40
N VAL A 68 -3.31 -10.24 5.20
CA VAL A 68 -2.11 -9.77 4.51
C VAL A 68 -1.45 -8.60 5.25
N THR A 69 -2.25 -7.69 5.82
CA THR A 69 -1.73 -6.58 6.64
C THR A 69 -1.07 -7.11 7.92
N LEU A 70 -1.68 -8.09 8.57
CA LEU A 70 -1.10 -8.72 9.77
C LEU A 70 0.19 -9.48 9.44
N LEU A 71 0.21 -10.22 8.32
CA LEU A 71 1.40 -10.88 7.83
C LEU A 71 2.52 -9.87 7.55
N TRP A 72 2.19 -8.76 6.90
CA TRP A 72 3.12 -7.66 6.68
C TRP A 72 3.67 -7.10 8.01
N CYS A 73 2.82 -6.87 9.02
CA CYS A 73 3.25 -6.40 10.34
C CYS A 73 4.20 -7.38 11.02
N VAL A 74 3.94 -8.69 10.94
CA VAL A 74 4.81 -9.73 11.50
C VAL A 74 6.16 -9.74 10.78
N CYS A 75 6.17 -9.69 9.44
CA CYS A 75 7.40 -9.64 8.65
C CYS A 75 8.22 -8.37 8.96
N ALA A 76 7.58 -7.20 8.97
CA ALA A 76 8.23 -5.93 9.29
C ALA A 76 8.81 -5.93 10.71
N THR A 77 8.05 -6.41 11.69
CA THR A 77 8.52 -6.52 13.09
C THR A 77 9.69 -7.50 13.20
N SER A 78 9.62 -8.64 12.52
CA SER A 78 10.73 -9.60 12.51
C SER A 78 11.99 -9.03 11.86
N LEU A 79 11.87 -8.18 10.84
CA LEU A 79 13.03 -7.54 10.20
C LEU A 79 13.65 -6.45 11.08
N ILE A 80 12.85 -5.77 11.89
CA ILE A 80 13.33 -4.74 12.80
C ILE A 80 14.03 -5.37 14.02
N LEU A 81 13.53 -6.51 14.52
CA LEU A 81 14.06 -7.15 15.73
C LEU A 81 15.18 -8.16 15.47
N SER A 82 15.25 -8.75 14.27
CA SER A 82 16.24 -9.77 13.92
C SER A 82 17.34 -9.21 13.02
N ASN A 83 18.54 -9.79 13.10
CA ASN A 83 19.61 -9.47 12.16
C ASN A 83 19.21 -9.84 10.71
N PRO A 84 19.63 -9.03 9.69
CA PRO A 84 19.26 -9.25 8.29
C PRO A 84 19.53 -10.68 7.79
N ASP A 85 20.62 -11.30 8.26
CA ASP A 85 21.02 -12.66 7.88
C ASP A 85 20.03 -13.74 8.30
N HIS A 86 19.27 -13.53 9.38
CA HIS A 86 18.28 -14.51 9.88
C HIS A 86 16.86 -14.22 9.39
N ALA A 87 16.63 -13.07 8.75
CA ALA A 87 15.31 -12.56 8.39
C ALA A 87 15.04 -12.53 6.88
N ALA A 88 15.83 -13.22 6.06
CA ALA A 88 15.63 -13.27 4.61
C ALA A 88 14.21 -13.73 4.22
N TRP A 89 13.63 -14.69 4.95
CA TRP A 89 12.23 -15.12 4.75
C TRP A 89 11.22 -13.98 4.96
N ALA A 90 11.50 -13.09 5.92
CA ALA A 90 10.67 -11.94 6.22
C ALA A 90 10.82 -10.83 5.17
N LEU A 91 12.00 -10.67 4.55
CA LEU A 91 12.17 -9.79 3.37
C LEU A 91 11.30 -10.28 2.19
N TRP A 92 11.34 -11.58 1.89
CA TRP A 92 10.48 -12.16 0.86
C TRP A 92 8.99 -11.99 1.20
N GLY A 93 8.60 -12.20 2.46
CA GLY A 93 7.24 -11.96 2.94
C GLY A 93 6.81 -10.49 2.81
N LEU A 94 7.69 -9.54 3.15
CA LEU A 94 7.46 -8.11 2.98
C LEU A 94 7.28 -7.74 1.50
N GLY A 95 8.10 -8.30 0.61
CA GLY A 95 8.00 -8.10 -0.84
C GLY A 95 6.70 -8.67 -1.42
N LEU A 96 6.32 -9.90 -1.04
CA LEU A 96 5.10 -10.55 -1.52
C LEU A 96 3.83 -9.80 -1.07
N THR A 97 3.77 -9.41 0.20
CA THR A 97 2.65 -8.63 0.73
C THR A 97 2.55 -7.24 0.07
N SER A 98 3.69 -6.58 -0.19
CA SER A 98 3.73 -5.33 -0.96
C SER A 98 3.22 -5.50 -2.39
N ALA A 99 3.66 -6.55 -3.08
CA ALA A 99 3.25 -6.84 -4.44
C ALA A 99 1.73 -7.10 -4.51
N TYR A 100 1.16 -7.79 -3.51
CA TYR A 100 -0.28 -7.96 -3.39
C TYR A 100 -1.02 -6.62 -3.28
N PHE A 101 -0.60 -5.74 -2.36
CA PHE A 101 -1.23 -4.43 -2.20
C PHE A 101 -1.09 -3.55 -3.43
N ALA A 102 0.10 -3.52 -4.04
CA ALA A 102 0.33 -2.77 -5.27
C ALA A 102 -0.53 -3.31 -6.42
N GLY A 103 -0.62 -4.63 -6.59
CA GLY A 103 -1.46 -5.29 -7.59
C GLY A 103 -2.95 -4.98 -7.39
N MET A 104 -3.44 -5.02 -6.15
CA MET A 104 -4.82 -4.66 -5.83
C MET A 104 -5.13 -3.18 -6.13
N CYS A 105 -4.23 -2.26 -5.79
CA CYS A 105 -4.37 -0.84 -6.11
C CYS A 105 -4.37 -0.59 -7.62
N LEU A 106 -3.44 -1.22 -8.36
CA LEU A 106 -3.35 -1.11 -9.81
C LEU A 106 -4.56 -1.72 -10.50
N TRP A 107 -4.98 -2.92 -10.10
CA TRP A 107 -6.18 -3.58 -10.62
C TRP A 107 -7.42 -2.71 -10.44
N ARG A 108 -7.61 -2.14 -9.24
CA ARG A 108 -8.78 -1.29 -8.98
C ARG A 108 -8.73 0.01 -9.78
N THR A 109 -7.56 0.64 -9.86
CA THR A 109 -7.37 1.86 -10.66
C THR A 109 -7.60 1.57 -12.15
N ALA A 110 -7.14 0.42 -12.65
CA ALA A 110 -7.36 -0.03 -14.03
C ALA A 110 -8.86 -0.30 -14.29
N GLN A 111 -9.58 -0.93 -13.36
CA GLN A 111 -11.02 -1.13 -13.50
C GLN A 111 -11.80 0.19 -13.59
N GLU A 112 -11.36 1.26 -12.93
CA GLU A 112 -12.01 2.57 -13.03
C GLU A 112 -11.72 3.25 -14.38
N TRP A 113 -10.49 3.10 -14.88
CA TRP A 113 -10.07 3.64 -16.18
C TRP A 113 -10.68 2.89 -17.37
N PHE A 114 -10.70 1.56 -17.33
CA PHE A 114 -11.25 0.71 -18.40
C PHE A 114 -12.76 0.47 -18.24
N GLY A 115 -13.30 0.53 -17.03
CA GLY A 115 -14.72 0.31 -16.73
C GLY A 115 -15.58 1.57 -16.69
N GLY A 116 -15.02 2.74 -17.05
CA GLY A 116 -15.64 4.06 -17.01
C GLY A 116 -16.89 4.29 -17.88
N GLN A 117 -17.65 3.25 -18.26
CA GLN A 117 -18.94 3.39 -18.94
C GLN A 117 -20.13 2.66 -18.29
N MET A 118 -19.98 1.83 -17.26
CA MET A 118 -21.12 1.00 -16.80
C MET A 118 -21.64 1.20 -15.38
N VAL A 119 -21.13 2.12 -14.59
CA VAL A 119 -21.78 2.47 -13.31
C VAL A 119 -21.58 3.96 -13.02
N ARG A 120 -22.48 4.78 -13.58
CA ARG A 120 -22.91 6.03 -12.92
C ARG A 120 -24.05 5.67 -11.99
#